data_AF-A0AA39QPV5-F1
#
_entry.id   AF-A0AA39QPV5-F1
#
_cell.length_a   1.000
_cell.length_b   1.000
_cell.length_c   1.000
_cell.angle_alpha   90.00
_cell.angle_beta   90.00
_cell.angle_gamma   90.00
#
_symmetry.space_group_name_H-M   'P 1'
#
loop_
_entity.id
_entity.type
_entity.pdbx_description
1 polymer ?
#
loop_
_entity_poly.entity_id
_entity_poly.type
_entity_poly.pdbx_seq_one_letter_code
_entity_poly.pdbx_strand_id
1 'polypeptide(L)'
;MSAPITTTRGPRPLLVKYLNELVAHPLRTKAITTATLCLLQEVLGSNFAGIPPRVPRRAPFFLRVLAQYHIDAKALKMALYGFLVSAPMSHVLVGAIQKAFAGKTGTSARVQQIIANNLLVAPIQAAIYLSSIAIINGTKTLDGIIKTVKAGFLPVLRITWVVSPLSMFVAQKYVPQHLWVPFFNLIQFVLGTVFNTRVKKQRLAASKKAKASEDDSN
;
A
#
# COMPACT_ATOMS: atom_id res chain seq x y z
N MET A 1 19.38 -4.80 47.17
CA MET A 1 19.06 -5.20 45.79
C MET A 1 18.17 -4.12 45.19
N SER A 2 18.75 -3.23 44.37
CA SER A 2 18.06 -2.06 43.83
C SER A 2 17.20 -2.47 42.63
N ALA A 3 15.91 -2.14 42.66
CA ALA A 3 15.00 -2.34 41.55
C ALA A 3 15.42 -1.48 40.34
N PRO A 4 15.27 -1.96 39.09
CA PRO A 4 15.60 -1.18 37.91
C PRO A 4 14.61 -0.03 37.74
N ILE A 5 15.15 1.17 37.51
CA ILE A 5 14.39 2.39 37.22
C ILE A 5 13.75 2.22 35.84
N THR A 6 12.43 2.05 35.80
CA THR A 6 11.65 2.11 34.56
C THR A 6 11.68 3.55 34.06
N THR A 7 12.60 3.88 33.16
CA THR A 7 12.58 5.16 32.45
C THR A 7 11.35 5.23 31.55
N THR A 8 10.24 5.78 32.04
CA THR A 8 9.10 6.16 31.22
C THR A 8 9.54 7.30 30.31
N ARG A 9 10.07 6.97 29.13
CA ARG A 9 10.36 7.96 28.08
C ARG A 9 9.05 8.68 27.77
N GLY A 10 9.02 10.00 27.96
CA GLY A 10 7.88 10.85 27.61
C GLY A 10 7.42 10.64 26.16
N PRO A 11 6.18 11.05 25.83
CA PRO A 11 5.60 10.78 24.53
C PRO A 11 6.45 11.40 23.41
N ARG A 12 6.77 10.59 22.40
CA ARG A 12 7.64 11.01 21.29
C ARG A 12 7.01 12.21 20.57
N PRO A 13 7.67 13.38 20.50
CA PRO A 13 7.01 14.62 20.09
C PRO A 13 6.51 14.59 18.64
N LEU A 14 7.24 13.92 17.74
CA LEU A 14 6.83 13.75 16.34
C LEU A 14 5.61 12.84 16.19
N LEU A 15 5.55 11.77 16.99
CA LEU A 15 4.41 10.85 16.98
C LEU A 15 3.15 11.56 17.47
N VAL A 16 3.26 12.34 18.54
CA VAL A 16 2.15 13.14 19.06
C VAL A 16 1.67 14.15 18.01
N LYS A 17 2.59 14.88 17.36
CA LYS A 17 2.23 15.80 16.27
C LYS A 17 1.51 15.08 15.13
N TYR A 18 2.00 13.91 14.71
CA TYR A 18 1.36 13.09 13.68
C TYR A 18 -0.05 12.64 14.10
N LEU A 19 -0.22 12.15 15.33
CA LEU A 19 -1.52 11.69 15.83
C LEU A 19 -2.51 12.86 15.95
N ASN A 20 -2.04 14.04 16.39
CA ASN A 20 -2.87 15.24 16.43
C ASN A 20 -3.32 15.66 15.03
N GLU A 21 -2.41 15.64 14.05
CA GLU A 21 -2.74 15.89 12.65
C GLU A 21 -3.68 14.84 12.04
N LEU A 22 -3.59 13.59 12.50
CA LEU A 22 -4.48 12.53 12.06
C LEU A 22 -5.92 12.72 12.58
N VAL A 23 -6.08 13.32 13.75
CA VAL A 23 -7.39 13.66 14.33
C VAL A 23 -7.93 14.96 13.73
N ALA A 24 -7.11 16.02 13.64
CA ALA A 24 -7.52 17.33 13.16
C ALA A 24 -7.79 17.36 11.65
N HIS A 25 -6.95 16.68 10.85
CA HIS A 25 -7.02 16.69 9.40
C HIS A 25 -6.88 15.27 8.80
N PRO A 26 -7.83 14.37 9.10
CA PRO A 26 -7.69 12.93 8.84
C PRO A 26 -7.47 12.59 7.37
N LEU A 27 -8.15 13.26 6.44
CA LEU A 27 -8.00 13.00 5.01
C LEU A 27 -6.62 13.44 4.50
N ARG A 28 -6.19 14.66 4.85
CA ARG A 28 -4.89 15.22 4.45
C ARG A 28 -3.75 14.34 4.97
N THR A 29 -3.78 14.01 6.25
CA THR A 29 -2.73 13.23 6.91
C THR A 29 -2.65 11.81 6.32
N LYS A 30 -3.80 11.17 6.08
CA LYS A 30 -3.85 9.87 5.39
C LYS A 30 -3.31 9.96 3.96
N ALA A 31 -3.71 10.98 3.19
CA ALA A 31 -3.25 11.17 1.81
C ALA A 31 -1.73 11.34 1.71
N ILE A 32 -1.14 12.21 2.53
CA ILE A 32 0.32 12.42 2.56
C ILE A 32 1.04 11.13 2.99
N THR A 33 0.52 10.45 4.01
CA THR A 33 1.11 9.20 4.51
C THR A 33 1.07 8.12 3.43
N THR A 34 -0.08 7.86 2.82
CA THR A 34 -0.23 6.84 1.78
C THR A 34 0.61 7.17 0.53
N ALA A 35 0.67 8.44 0.12
CA ALA A 35 1.53 8.88 -0.99
C ALA A 35 3.00 8.54 -0.74
N THR A 36 3.49 8.87 0.46
CA THR A 36 4.86 8.60 0.87
C THR A 36 5.15 7.10 0.89
N LEU A 37 4.24 6.30 1.47
CA LEU A 37 4.39 4.85 1.53
C LEU A 37 4.37 4.21 0.15
N CYS A 38 3.48 4.64 -0.75
CA CYS A 38 3.43 4.13 -2.12
C CYS A 38 4.68 4.48 -2.94
N LEU A 39 5.24 5.68 -2.74
CA LEU A 39 6.52 6.07 -3.32
C LEU A 39 7.63 5.13 -2.83
N LEU A 40 7.75 4.96 -1.51
CA LEU A 40 8.78 4.13 -0.91
C LEU A 40 8.64 2.65 -1.30
N GLN A 41 7.42 2.12 -1.38
CA GLN A 41 7.16 0.75 -1.85
C GLN A 41 7.67 0.51 -3.27
N GLU A 42 7.53 1.49 -4.17
CA GLU A 42 8.01 1.37 -5.54
C GLU A 42 9.53 1.51 -5.62
N VAL A 43 10.12 2.44 -4.88
CA VAL A 43 11.59 2.62 -4.80
C VAL A 43 12.25 1.37 -4.22
N LEU A 44 11.82 0.93 -3.04
CA LEU A 44 12.36 -0.28 -2.40
C LEU A 44 12.09 -1.53 -3.23
N GLY A 45 10.89 -1.67 -3.79
CA GLY A 45 10.55 -2.80 -4.64
C GLY A 45 11.41 -2.89 -5.90
N SER A 46 11.80 -1.74 -6.48
CA SER A 46 12.75 -1.67 -7.60
C SER A 46 14.15 -2.07 -7.19
N ASN A 47 14.62 -1.52 -6.07
CA ASN A 47 15.96 -1.80 -5.53
C ASN A 47 16.13 -3.27 -5.17
N PHE A 48 15.18 -3.87 -4.43
CA PHE A 48 15.23 -5.29 -4.07
C PHE A 48 15.07 -6.23 -5.27
N ALA A 49 14.47 -5.77 -6.36
CA ALA A 49 14.38 -6.51 -7.62
C ALA A 49 15.61 -6.33 -8.52
N GLY A 50 16.56 -5.44 -8.17
CA GLY A 50 17.72 -5.12 -8.98
C GLY A 50 17.37 -4.41 -10.30
N ILE A 51 16.25 -3.67 -10.34
CA ILE A 51 15.80 -2.96 -11.54
C ILE A 51 16.28 -1.50 -11.46
N PRO A 52 17.14 -1.04 -12.38
CA PRO A 52 17.60 0.34 -12.37
C PRO A 52 16.45 1.31 -12.70
N PRO A 53 16.49 2.55 -12.18
CA PRO A 53 15.48 3.55 -12.45
C PRO A 53 15.39 3.84 -13.95
N ARG A 54 14.16 3.85 -14.49
CA ARG A 54 13.94 4.14 -15.90
C ARG A 54 13.89 5.64 -16.12
N VAL A 55 14.91 6.18 -16.76
CA VAL A 55 14.98 7.60 -17.15
C VAL A 55 14.66 7.73 -18.64
N PRO A 56 13.53 8.36 -19.03
CA PRO A 56 13.27 8.67 -20.43
C PRO A 56 14.37 9.55 -21.04
N ARG A 57 14.72 9.33 -22.33
CA ARG A 57 15.73 10.14 -23.03
C ARG A 57 15.48 11.66 -22.95
N ARG A 58 14.21 12.08 -22.96
CA ARG A 58 13.78 13.49 -22.82
C ARG A 58 13.26 13.84 -21.43
N ALA A 59 13.77 13.20 -20.38
CA ALA A 59 13.36 13.54 -19.01
C ALA A 59 13.86 14.94 -18.60
N PRO A 60 13.01 15.77 -17.97
CA PRO A 60 13.41 17.07 -17.44
C PRO A 60 14.46 16.91 -16.32
N PHE A 61 15.24 17.97 -16.08
CA PHE A 61 16.40 17.95 -15.17
C PHE A 61 16.06 17.40 -13.77
N PHE A 62 14.94 17.83 -13.18
CA PHE A 62 14.52 17.37 -11.86
C PHE A 62 14.30 15.85 -11.80
N LEU A 63 13.73 15.25 -12.85
CA LEU A 63 13.49 13.81 -12.91
C LEU A 63 14.80 13.02 -13.05
N ARG A 64 15.81 13.61 -13.69
CA ARG A 64 17.16 13.01 -13.81
C ARG A 64 17.88 13.03 -12.46
N VAL A 65 17.78 14.13 -11.71
CA VAL A 65 18.34 14.22 -10.35
C VAL A 65 17.65 13.22 -9.41
N LEU A 66 16.32 13.15 -9.44
CA LEU A 66 15.56 12.19 -8.65
C LEU A 66 15.92 10.73 -8.98
N ALA A 67 16.19 10.44 -10.25
CA ALA A 67 16.61 9.10 -10.66
C ALA A 67 17.96 8.67 -10.07
N GLN A 68 18.87 9.61 -9.75
CA GLN A 68 20.11 9.29 -9.01
C GLN A 68 19.81 8.71 -7.61
N TYR A 69 18.66 9.07 -7.03
CA TYR A 69 18.15 8.53 -5.77
C TYR A 69 17.14 7.39 -5.97
N HIS A 70 17.14 6.74 -7.15
CA HIS A 70 16.21 5.66 -7.51
C HIS A 70 14.72 6.06 -7.53
N ILE A 71 14.41 7.36 -7.63
CA ILE A 71 13.04 7.86 -7.78
C ILE A 71 12.78 8.10 -9.27
N ASP A 72 12.04 7.20 -9.90
CA ASP A 72 11.66 7.31 -11.31
C ASP A 72 10.22 7.82 -11.51
N ALA A 73 9.83 8.01 -12.78
CA ALA A 73 8.48 8.46 -13.12
C ALA A 73 7.38 7.53 -12.55
N LYS A 74 7.67 6.24 -12.39
CA LYS A 74 6.72 5.27 -11.86
C LYS A 74 6.54 5.46 -10.36
N ALA A 75 7.63 5.67 -9.60
CA ALA A 75 7.56 5.99 -8.18
C ALA A 75 6.73 7.25 -7.91
N LEU A 76 6.89 8.30 -8.74
CA LEU A 76 6.07 9.51 -8.64
C LEU A 76 4.60 9.25 -8.97
N LYS A 77 4.30 8.46 -10.00
CA LYS A 77 2.91 8.04 -10.30
C LYS A 77 2.29 7.23 -9.16
N MET A 78 3.07 6.38 -8.49
CA MET A 78 2.63 5.64 -7.31
C MET A 78 2.35 6.56 -6.12
N ALA A 79 3.17 7.61 -5.93
CA ALA A 79 2.90 8.64 -4.93
C ALA A 79 1.58 9.38 -5.20
N LEU A 80 1.36 9.80 -6.45
CA LEU A 80 0.12 10.45 -6.89
C LEU A 80 -1.09 9.53 -6.73
N TYR A 81 -0.95 8.24 -7.07
CA TYR A 81 -1.99 7.25 -6.80
C TYR A 81 -2.32 7.18 -5.30
N GLY A 82 -1.30 7.13 -4.43
CA GLY A 82 -1.50 7.12 -2.99
C GLY A 82 -2.26 8.36 -2.48
N PHE A 83 -1.87 9.53 -2.99
CA PHE A 83 -2.42 10.83 -2.59
C PHE A 83 -3.85 11.08 -3.10
N LEU A 84 -4.06 10.90 -4.41
CA LEU A 84 -5.28 11.34 -5.10
C LEU A 84 -6.35 10.24 -5.20
N VAL A 85 -5.94 8.98 -5.19
CA VAL A 85 -6.86 7.85 -5.46
C VAL A 85 -7.01 6.98 -4.22
N SER A 86 -5.92 6.38 -3.75
CA SER A 86 -5.96 5.35 -2.71
C SER A 86 -6.49 5.88 -1.38
N ALA A 87 -5.90 6.96 -0.86
CA ALA A 87 -6.28 7.50 0.44
C ALA A 87 -7.69 8.12 0.47
N PRO A 88 -8.11 8.96 -0.50
CA PRO A 88 -9.47 9.51 -0.48
C PRO A 88 -10.54 8.44 -0.61
N MET A 89 -10.35 7.47 -1.51
CA MET A 89 -11.28 6.36 -1.69
C MET A 89 -11.38 5.51 -0.42
N SER A 90 -10.24 5.14 0.18
CA SER A 90 -10.22 4.38 1.44
C SER A 90 -10.89 5.15 2.58
N HIS A 91 -10.64 6.46 2.68
CA HIS A 91 -11.25 7.32 3.69
C HIS A 91 -12.79 7.30 3.60
N VAL A 92 -13.33 7.44 2.38
CA VAL A 92 -14.78 7.45 2.15
C VAL A 92 -15.39 6.07 2.40
N LEU A 93 -14.84 5.01 1.81
CA LEU A 93 -15.42 3.67 1.92
C LEU A 93 -15.38 3.12 3.35
N VAL A 94 -14.22 3.24 4.02
CA VAL A 94 -14.09 2.81 5.42
C VAL A 94 -14.94 3.70 6.32
N GLY A 95 -14.98 5.01 6.05
CA GLY A 95 -15.83 5.96 6.78
C GLY A 95 -17.32 5.61 6.65
N ALA A 96 -17.78 5.16 5.48
CA ALA A 96 -19.16 4.73 5.28
C ALA A 96 -19.50 3.49 6.11
N ILE A 97 -18.62 2.48 6.12
CA ILE A 97 -18.79 1.30 6.99
C ILE A 97 -18.75 1.70 8.48
N GLN A 98 -17.86 2.60 8.88
CA GLN A 98 -17.80 3.09 10.25
C GLN A 98 -19.08 3.81 10.67
N LYS A 99 -19.65 4.65 9.81
CA LYS A 99 -20.93 5.33 10.04
C LYS A 99 -22.10 4.33 10.14
N ALA A 100 -22.15 3.32 9.26
CA ALA A 100 -23.21 2.30 9.27
C ALA A 100 -23.22 1.41 10.54
N PHE A 101 -22.10 1.34 11.24
CA PHE A 101 -21.94 0.59 12.49
C PHE A 101 -21.76 1.50 13.72
N ALA A 102 -21.93 2.81 13.57
CA ALA A 102 -21.85 3.76 14.68
C ALA A 102 -22.89 3.41 15.76
N GLY A 103 -22.47 3.45 17.02
CA GLY A 103 -23.32 3.11 18.17
C GLY A 103 -23.50 1.61 18.44
N LYS A 104 -23.05 0.71 17.55
CA LYS A 104 -23.12 -0.73 17.77
C LYS A 104 -21.88 -1.23 18.53
N THR A 105 -22.02 -1.48 19.82
CA THR A 105 -20.87 -1.81 20.70
C THR A 105 -20.62 -3.30 20.91
N GLY A 106 -21.60 -4.16 20.60
CA GLY A 106 -21.51 -5.61 20.82
C GLY A 106 -20.42 -6.30 19.97
N THR A 107 -19.88 -7.40 20.48
CA THR A 107 -18.87 -8.23 19.78
C THR A 107 -19.36 -8.69 18.41
N SER A 108 -20.63 -9.09 18.31
CA SER A 108 -21.26 -9.46 17.03
C SER A 108 -21.22 -8.31 16.01
N ALA A 109 -21.53 -7.08 16.43
CA ALA A 109 -21.49 -5.92 15.54
C ALA A 109 -20.07 -5.59 15.06
N ARG A 110 -19.06 -5.75 15.92
CA ARG A 110 -17.65 -5.58 15.52
C ARG A 110 -17.23 -6.63 14.49
N VAL A 111 -17.63 -7.88 14.68
CA VAL A 111 -17.37 -8.96 13.71
C VAL A 111 -18.07 -8.68 12.38
N GLN A 112 -19.34 -8.29 12.41
CA GLN A 112 -20.09 -7.90 11.21
C GLN A 112 -19.45 -6.72 10.49
N GLN A 113 -18.94 -5.73 11.21
CA GLN A 113 -18.23 -4.58 10.62
C GLN A 113 -16.95 -5.02 9.89
N ILE A 114 -16.17 -5.93 10.47
CA ILE A 114 -14.95 -6.48 9.85
C ILE A 114 -15.32 -7.28 8.58
N ILE A 115 -16.36 -8.10 8.64
CA ILE A 115 -16.85 -8.87 7.50
C ILE A 115 -17.33 -7.92 6.39
N ALA A 116 -18.14 -6.91 6.73
CA ALA A 116 -18.61 -5.91 5.78
C ALA A 116 -17.45 -5.17 5.11
N ASN A 117 -16.42 -4.81 5.86
CA ASN A 117 -15.21 -4.20 5.30
C ASN A 117 -14.49 -5.15 4.33
N ASN A 118 -14.34 -6.43 4.69
CA ASN A 118 -13.66 -7.41 3.83
C ASN A 118 -14.45 -7.82 2.59
N LEU A 119 -15.79 -7.76 2.63
CA LEU A 119 -16.65 -8.16 1.50
C LEU A 119 -17.07 -7.00 0.60
N LEU A 120 -17.13 -5.77 1.13
CA LEU A 120 -17.56 -4.61 0.35
C LEU A 120 -16.39 -3.71 -0.01
N VAL A 121 -15.55 -3.36 0.97
CA VAL A 121 -14.48 -2.37 0.76
C VAL A 121 -13.26 -3.00 0.10
N ALA A 122 -12.81 -4.18 0.55
CA ALA A 122 -11.62 -4.80 0.00
C ALA A 122 -11.71 -5.15 -1.50
N PRO A 123 -12.83 -5.65 -2.04
CA PRO A 123 -12.98 -5.89 -3.48
C PRO A 123 -12.88 -4.61 -4.31
N ILE A 124 -13.53 -3.53 -3.87
CA ILE A 124 -13.48 -2.24 -4.56
C ILE A 124 -12.05 -1.70 -4.56
N GLN A 125 -11.37 -1.76 -3.41
CA GLN A 125 -9.98 -1.34 -3.27
C GLN A 125 -9.06 -2.16 -4.19
N ALA A 126 -9.22 -3.48 -4.23
CA ALA A 126 -8.42 -4.37 -5.07
C ALA A 126 -8.61 -4.06 -6.56
N ALA A 127 -9.86 -3.88 -7.01
CA ALA A 127 -10.16 -3.52 -8.39
C ALA A 127 -9.55 -2.17 -8.78
N ILE A 128 -9.72 -1.13 -7.96
CA ILE A 128 -9.16 0.20 -8.22
C ILE A 128 -7.63 0.16 -8.24
N TYR A 129 -7.01 -0.55 -7.29
CA TYR A 129 -5.56 -0.73 -7.27
C TYR A 129 -5.04 -1.41 -8.55
N LEU A 130 -5.67 -2.52 -8.95
CA LEU A 130 -5.26 -3.27 -10.15
C LEU A 130 -5.48 -2.49 -11.45
N SER A 131 -6.57 -1.72 -11.53
CA SER A 131 -6.79 -0.81 -12.65
C SER A 131 -5.74 0.30 -12.70
N SER A 132 -5.44 0.91 -11.54
CA SER A 132 -4.46 1.98 -11.43
C SER A 132 -3.07 1.50 -11.79
N ILE A 133 -2.65 0.33 -11.28
CA ILE A 133 -1.31 -0.20 -11.59
C ILE A 133 -1.18 -0.64 -13.06
N ALA A 134 -2.27 -1.06 -13.71
CA ALA A 134 -2.27 -1.31 -15.16
C ALA A 134 -1.97 -0.02 -15.94
N ILE A 135 -2.68 1.07 -15.62
CA ILE A 135 -2.48 2.38 -16.25
C ILE A 135 -1.07 2.93 -15.96
N ILE A 136 -0.60 2.83 -14.72
CA ILE A 136 0.74 3.28 -14.31
C ILE A 136 1.83 2.52 -15.06
N ASN A 137 1.63 1.22 -15.29
CA ASN A 137 2.54 0.39 -16.08
C ASN A 137 2.45 0.65 -17.59
N GLY A 138 1.54 1.50 -18.06
CA GLY A 138 1.43 1.93 -19.45
C GLY A 138 0.36 1.24 -20.28
N THR A 139 -0.54 0.45 -19.68
CA THR A 139 -1.68 -0.13 -20.40
C THR A 139 -2.64 0.97 -20.83
N LYS A 140 -2.90 1.08 -22.15
CA LYS A 140 -3.78 2.10 -22.74
C LYS A 140 -5.17 1.59 -23.13
N THR A 141 -5.37 0.27 -23.17
CA THR A 141 -6.62 -0.35 -23.63
C THR A 141 -7.43 -0.86 -22.44
N LEU A 142 -8.76 -0.72 -22.54
CA LEU A 142 -9.69 -1.23 -21.52
C LEU A 142 -9.53 -2.74 -21.33
N ASP A 143 -9.37 -3.50 -22.42
CA ASP A 143 -9.18 -4.95 -22.34
C ASP A 143 -7.92 -5.34 -21.56
N GLY A 144 -6.82 -4.58 -21.72
CA GLY A 144 -5.59 -4.82 -20.97
C GLY A 144 -5.76 -4.54 -19.47
N ILE A 145 -6.56 -3.51 -19.14
CA ILE A 145 -6.91 -3.18 -17.75
C ILE A 145 -7.75 -4.32 -17.17
N ILE A 146 -8.81 -4.74 -17.86
CA ILE A 146 -9.70 -5.82 -17.44
C ILE A 146 -8.93 -7.13 -17.26
N LYS A 147 -8.02 -7.48 -18.18
CA LYS A 147 -7.13 -8.65 -18.04
C LYS A 147 -6.28 -8.57 -16.77
N THR A 148 -5.70 -7.41 -16.49
CA THR A 148 -4.89 -7.19 -15.28
C THR A 148 -5.73 -7.35 -14.01
N VAL A 149 -6.92 -6.76 -14.00
CA VAL A 149 -7.86 -6.89 -12.87
C VAL A 149 -8.23 -8.36 -12.68
N LYS A 150 -8.73 -9.04 -13.71
CA LYS A 150 -9.14 -10.46 -13.61
C LYS A 150 -8.00 -11.35 -13.12
N ALA A 151 -6.78 -11.16 -13.61
CA ALA A 151 -5.62 -11.95 -13.19
C ALA A 151 -5.20 -11.67 -11.74
N GLY A 152 -5.28 -10.42 -11.29
CA GLY A 152 -4.80 -10.01 -9.96
C GLY A 152 -5.85 -10.03 -8.85
N PHE A 153 -7.14 -9.99 -9.18
CA PHE A 153 -8.21 -9.69 -8.23
C PHE A 153 -8.31 -10.71 -7.11
N LEU A 154 -8.49 -11.99 -7.46
CA LEU A 154 -8.60 -13.06 -6.46
C LEU A 154 -7.30 -13.29 -5.68
N PRO A 155 -6.10 -13.28 -6.31
CA PRO A 155 -4.84 -13.32 -5.56
C PRO A 155 -4.70 -12.20 -4.52
N VAL A 156 -5.04 -10.95 -4.88
CA VAL A 156 -5.00 -9.80 -3.97
C VAL A 156 -5.99 -9.98 -2.83
N LEU A 157 -7.23 -10.39 -3.13
CA LEU A 157 -8.25 -10.63 -2.12
C LEU A 157 -7.87 -11.73 -1.12
N ARG A 158 -7.32 -12.85 -1.60
CA ARG A 158 -6.87 -13.94 -0.73
C ARG A 158 -5.82 -13.45 0.27
N ILE A 159 -4.85 -12.65 -0.19
CA ILE A 159 -3.84 -12.07 0.71
C ILE A 159 -4.52 -11.15 1.73
N THR A 160 -5.42 -10.26 1.29
CA THR A 160 -6.14 -9.35 2.18
C THR A 160 -6.95 -10.11 3.23
N TRP A 161 -7.67 -11.16 2.85
CA TRP A 161 -8.50 -11.96 3.76
C TRP A 161 -7.68 -12.77 4.77
N VAL A 162 -6.43 -13.09 4.47
CA VAL A 162 -5.53 -13.74 5.43
C VAL A 162 -4.85 -12.72 6.35
N VAL A 163 -4.34 -11.63 5.77
CA VAL A 163 -3.55 -10.65 6.53
C VAL A 163 -4.43 -9.73 7.38
N SER A 164 -5.64 -9.37 6.91
CA SER A 164 -6.58 -8.53 7.68
C SER A 164 -6.90 -9.11 9.06
N PRO A 165 -7.33 -10.38 9.23
CA PRO A 165 -7.63 -10.92 10.55
C PRO A 165 -6.37 -11.11 11.40
N LEU A 166 -5.25 -11.53 10.80
CA LEU A 166 -3.99 -11.72 11.53
C LEU A 166 -3.47 -10.39 12.09
N SER A 167 -3.46 -9.35 11.27
CA SER A 167 -3.08 -8.00 11.68
C SER A 167 -4.04 -7.44 12.73
N MET A 168 -5.35 -7.67 12.60
CA MET A 168 -6.33 -7.26 13.59
C MET A 168 -6.12 -7.96 14.94
N PHE A 169 -5.84 -9.27 14.95
CA PHE A 169 -5.53 -10.01 16.17
C PHE A 169 -4.31 -9.44 16.89
N VAL A 170 -3.23 -9.15 16.15
CA VAL A 170 -2.03 -8.50 16.71
C VAL A 170 -2.35 -7.10 17.23
N ALA A 171 -3.13 -6.31 16.48
CA ALA A 171 -3.53 -4.96 16.89
C ALA A 171 -4.31 -4.99 18.21
N GLN A 172 -5.28 -5.89 18.34
CA GLN A 172 -6.11 -6.02 19.54
C GLN A 172 -5.31 -6.47 20.77
N LYS A 173 -4.36 -7.38 20.59
CA LYS A 173 -3.60 -7.94 21.72
C LYS A 173 -2.42 -7.08 22.16
N TYR A 174 -1.77 -6.37 21.24
CA TYR A 174 -0.46 -5.76 21.50
C TYR A 174 -0.37 -4.26 21.17
N VAL A 175 -1.35 -3.67 20.49
CA VAL A 175 -1.25 -2.29 20.00
C VAL A 175 -2.34 -1.40 20.63
N PRO A 176 -1.96 -0.31 21.33
CA PRO A 176 -2.93 0.68 21.80
C PRO A 176 -3.78 1.24 20.66
N GLN A 177 -5.09 1.45 20.88
CA GLN A 177 -6.04 1.84 19.82
C GLN A 177 -5.63 3.10 19.03
N HIS A 178 -5.03 4.09 19.69
CA HIS A 178 -4.56 5.32 19.05
C HIS A 178 -3.38 5.09 18.06
N LEU A 179 -2.68 3.96 18.15
CA LEU A 179 -1.60 3.57 17.24
C LEU A 179 -2.06 2.60 16.14
N TRP A 180 -3.34 2.26 16.06
CA TRP A 180 -3.82 1.30 15.06
C TRP A 180 -3.59 1.80 13.63
N VAL A 181 -3.86 3.08 13.36
CA VAL A 181 -3.64 3.65 12.01
C VAL A 181 -2.18 3.53 11.56
N PRO A 182 -1.16 4.02 12.31
CA PRO A 182 0.23 3.84 11.90
C PRO A 182 0.65 2.35 11.86
N PHE A 183 0.11 1.50 12.72
CA PHE A 183 0.37 0.06 12.68
C PHE A 183 -0.13 -0.60 11.37
N PHE A 184 -1.39 -0.36 10.98
CA PHE A 184 -1.92 -0.91 9.73
C PHE A 184 -1.24 -0.32 8.50
N ASN A 185 -0.84 0.96 8.54
CA ASN A 185 -0.02 1.56 7.50
C ASN A 185 1.33 0.85 7.34
N LEU A 186 1.98 0.45 8.44
CA LEU A 186 3.22 -0.33 8.41
C LEU A 186 3.01 -1.71 7.79
N ILE A 187 1.93 -2.41 8.13
CA ILE A 187 1.62 -3.72 7.54
C ILE A 187 1.37 -3.60 6.03
N GLN A 188 0.56 -2.63 5.62
CA GLN A 188 0.32 -2.34 4.21
C GLN A 188 1.62 -1.98 3.50
N PHE A 189 2.50 -1.20 4.14
CA PHE A 189 3.81 -0.84 3.61
C PHE A 189 4.67 -2.08 3.33
N VAL A 190 4.83 -2.96 4.32
CA VAL A 190 5.62 -4.19 4.21
C VAL A 190 5.04 -5.10 3.13
N LEU A 191 3.73 -5.36 3.17
CA LEU A 191 3.06 -6.20 2.16
C LEU A 191 3.22 -5.65 0.75
N GLY A 192 2.97 -4.36 0.55
CA GLY A 192 3.09 -3.73 -0.76
C GLY A 192 4.52 -3.77 -1.29
N THR A 193 5.52 -3.59 -0.41
CA THR A 193 6.94 -3.70 -0.80
C THR A 193 7.29 -5.12 -1.22
N VAL A 194 6.88 -6.14 -0.44
CA VAL A 194 7.10 -7.55 -0.77
C VAL A 194 6.39 -7.93 -2.07
N PHE A 195 5.14 -7.51 -2.24
CA PHE A 195 4.36 -7.77 -3.45
C PHE A 195 5.00 -7.12 -4.69
N ASN A 196 5.35 -5.84 -4.62
CA ASN A 196 6.05 -5.13 -5.69
C ASN A 196 7.35 -5.83 -6.07
N THR A 197 8.15 -6.23 -5.08
CA THR A 197 9.41 -6.94 -5.29
C THR A 197 9.19 -8.28 -5.99
N ARG A 198 8.25 -9.10 -5.51
CA ARG A 198 7.96 -10.42 -6.07
C ARG A 198 7.47 -10.33 -7.52
N VAL A 199 6.53 -9.44 -7.80
CA VAL A 199 6.00 -9.23 -9.15
C VAL A 199 7.10 -8.78 -10.10
N LYS A 200 7.97 -7.85 -9.67
CA LYS A 200 9.11 -7.39 -10.46
C LYS A 200 10.10 -8.51 -10.76
N LYS A 201 10.48 -9.32 -9.75
CA LYS A 201 11.38 -10.47 -9.93
C LYS A 201 10.80 -11.51 -10.88
N GLN A 202 9.52 -11.85 -10.74
CA GLN A 202 8.84 -12.80 -11.63
C GLN A 202 8.82 -12.31 -13.09
N ARG A 203 8.50 -11.02 -13.31
CA ARG A 203 8.55 -10.43 -14.65
C ARG A 203 9.94 -10.48 -15.25
N LEU A 204 10.97 -10.13 -14.48
CA LEU A 204 12.36 -10.19 -14.94
C LEU A 204 12.76 -11.62 -15.32
N ALA A 205 12.40 -12.61 -14.51
CA ALA A 205 12.67 -14.02 -14.79
C ALA A 205 11.94 -14.50 -16.06
N ALA A 206 10.68 -14.11 -16.25
CA ALA A 206 9.93 -14.43 -17.47
C ALA A 206 10.56 -13.81 -18.72
N SER A 207 10.97 -12.53 -18.66
CA SER A 207 11.66 -11.87 -19.77
C SER A 207 13.02 -12.49 -20.08
N LYS A 208 13.77 -12.96 -19.08
CA LYS A 208 15.04 -13.68 -19.30
C LYS A 208 14.82 -15.03 -19.99
N LYS A 209 13.81 -15.80 -19.56
CA LYS A 209 13.46 -17.08 -20.18
C LYS A 209 13.01 -16.92 -21.64
N ALA A 210 12.19 -15.90 -21.92
CA ALA A 210 11.73 -15.63 -23.29
C ALA A 210 12.89 -15.30 -24.24
N LYS A 211 13.88 -14.52 -23.78
CA LYS A 211 15.08 -14.23 -24.57
C LYS A 211 15.93 -15.48 -24.82
N ALA A 212 16.16 -16.29 -23.79
CA ALA A 212 16.92 -17.53 -23.95
C ALA A 212 16.26 -18.49 -24.95
N SER A 213 14.94 -18.63 -24.93
CA SER A 213 14.23 -19.47 -25.91
C SER A 213 14.26 -18.91 -27.34
N GLU A 214 14.40 -17.59 -27.50
CA GLU A 214 14.50 -16.94 -28.81
C GLU A 214 15.92 -17.14 -29.37
N ASP A 215 16.95 -16.99 -28.53
CA ASP A 215 18.35 -17.25 -28.85
C ASP A 215 18.61 -18.74 -29.18
N ASP A 216 17.93 -19.69 -28.51
CA ASP A 216 18.04 -21.14 -28.79
C ASP A 216 17.30 -21.57 -30.08
N SER A 217 16.42 -20.71 -30.61
CA SER A 217 15.58 -21.00 -31.79
C SER A 217 16.13 -20.43 -33.10
N ASN A 218 17.25 -19.72 -33.05
CA ASN A 218 17.86 -18.96 -34.14
C ASN A 218 19.30 -19.42 -34.40
#